data_AF-A0A7S2L3F8-F1
#
_entry.id   AF-A0A7S2L3F8-F1
#
_cell.length_a   1.000
_cell.length_b   1.000
_cell.length_c   1.000
_cell.angle_alpha   90.00
_cell.angle_beta   90.00
_cell.angle_gamma   90.00
#
_symmetry.space_group_name_H-M   'P 1'
#
loop_
_entity.id
_entity.type
_entity.pdbx_description
1 polymer ?
#
loop_
_entity_poly.entity_id
_entity_poly.type
_entity_poly.pdbx_seq_one_letter_code
_entity_poly.pdbx_strand_id
1 'polypeptide(L)'
;LRTSGAAVVLSSTWRQDAVKTELIDEMLRCQGLAPIVGSTAVLDGPGGRPEEICAWLEDNPGVSNWIAVDDMDLEVGGDAFARRMRGHFVRTDKDVGLTAEEADLAIAMLASGAAPTPAHALGHLVQSPLGTAQGVGSVILFCVHAPSVDLLGMSPEDRGVVVDFSA
;
A
#
# COMPACT_ATOMS: atom_id res chain seq x y z
N LEU A 1 -0.93 9.84 -5.82
CA LEU A 1 -2.15 9.18 -5.28
C LEU A 1 -3.45 9.69 -5.92
N ARG A 2 -3.74 11.00 -5.89
CA ARG A 2 -4.97 11.55 -6.49
C ARG A 2 -5.17 11.16 -7.96
N THR A 3 -4.07 11.13 -8.71
CA THR A 3 -4.05 10.80 -10.14
C THR A 3 -4.26 9.34 -10.44
N SER A 4 -3.98 8.42 -9.50
CA SER A 4 -4.16 6.98 -9.73
C SER A 4 -5.59 6.51 -9.49
N GLY A 5 -6.41 7.27 -8.75
CA GLY A 5 -7.76 6.86 -8.35
C GLY A 5 -7.79 5.63 -7.43
N ALA A 6 -6.64 5.26 -6.88
CA ALA A 6 -6.50 4.09 -6.02
C ALA A 6 -7.12 4.34 -4.65
N ALA A 7 -7.74 3.31 -4.08
CA ALA A 7 -8.15 3.33 -2.68
C ALA A 7 -7.01 2.90 -1.75
N VAL A 8 -7.07 3.32 -0.49
CA VAL A 8 -6.05 3.01 0.52
C VAL A 8 -6.57 1.94 1.48
N VAL A 9 -5.77 0.91 1.70
CA VAL A 9 -6.02 -0.14 2.71
C VAL A 9 -4.87 -0.16 3.70
N LEU A 10 -5.17 -0.18 4.99
CA LEU A 10 -4.16 -0.12 6.04
C LEU A 10 -3.67 -1.52 6.41
N SER A 11 -2.38 -1.78 6.25
CA SER A 11 -1.75 -3.04 6.66
C SER A 11 -0.79 -2.86 7.85
N SER A 12 -0.45 -1.63 8.25
CA SER A 12 0.44 -1.36 9.39
C SER A 12 -0.11 -1.82 10.74
N THR A 13 0.72 -1.83 11.77
CA THR A 13 0.27 -2.05 13.16
C THR A 13 -0.69 -0.96 13.67
N TRP A 14 -0.75 0.21 13.01
CA TRP A 14 -1.65 1.29 13.41
C TRP A 14 -3.12 0.95 13.20
N ARG A 15 -3.44 0.00 12.32
CA ARG A 15 -4.82 -0.48 12.12
C ARG A 15 -5.45 -1.07 13.38
N GLN A 16 -4.64 -1.46 14.36
CA GLN A 16 -5.09 -2.00 15.64
C GLN A 16 -5.49 -0.90 16.64
N ASP A 17 -5.27 0.37 16.29
CA ASP A 17 -5.55 1.53 17.13
C ASP A 17 -6.49 2.49 16.37
N ALA A 18 -7.70 2.64 16.90
CA ALA A 18 -8.72 3.47 16.28
C ALA A 18 -8.29 4.94 16.16
N VAL A 19 -7.59 5.48 17.16
CA VAL A 19 -7.12 6.87 17.16
C VAL A 19 -6.09 7.10 16.06
N LYS A 20 -5.18 6.14 15.88
CA LYS A 20 -4.18 6.21 14.81
C LYS A 20 -4.79 6.06 13.42
N THR A 21 -5.82 5.23 13.30
CA THR A 21 -6.56 5.06 12.04
C THR A 21 -7.31 6.34 11.66
N GLU A 22 -8.03 6.94 12.63
CA GLU A 22 -8.71 8.24 12.45
C GLU A 22 -7.74 9.36 12.07
N LEU A 23 -6.54 9.35 12.66
CA LEU A 23 -5.49 10.32 12.33
C LEU A 23 -5.02 10.18 10.87
N ILE A 24 -4.84 8.95 10.36
CA ILE A 24 -4.49 8.74 8.95
C ILE A 24 -5.64 9.20 8.05
N ASP A 25 -6.89 8.90 8.40
CA ASP A 25 -8.06 9.37 7.64
C ASP A 25 -8.15 10.90 7.59
N GLU A 26 -7.86 11.58 8.70
CA GLU A 26 -7.79 13.04 8.74
C GLU A 26 -6.67 13.56 7.83
N MET A 27 -5.48 12.96 7.89
CA MET A 27 -4.35 13.34 7.04
C MET A 27 -4.70 13.17 5.55
N LEU A 28 -5.31 12.03 5.17
CA LEU A 28 -5.79 11.81 3.81
C LEU A 28 -6.79 12.89 3.40
N ARG A 29 -7.75 13.25 4.28
CA ARG A 29 -8.77 14.26 4.01
C ARG A 29 -8.19 15.68 3.88
N CYS A 30 -7.26 16.07 4.76
CA CYS A 30 -6.54 17.34 4.65
C CYS A 30 -5.78 17.44 3.32
N GLN A 31 -5.26 16.31 2.84
CA GLN A 31 -4.64 16.18 1.53
C GLN A 31 -5.65 15.91 0.41
N GLY A 32 -6.96 16.05 0.65
CA GLY A 32 -8.09 15.85 -0.27
C GLY A 32 -8.11 14.50 -0.99
N LEU A 33 -7.60 13.48 -0.33
CA LEU A 33 -7.68 12.07 -0.72
C LEU A 33 -8.94 11.43 -0.12
N ALA A 34 -9.34 10.30 -0.71
CA ALA A 34 -10.39 9.47 -0.14
C ALA A 34 -9.91 8.86 1.19
N PRO A 35 -10.83 8.61 2.15
CA PRO A 35 -10.48 7.90 3.39
C PRO A 35 -10.05 6.46 3.11
N ILE A 36 -9.47 5.82 4.12
CA ILE A 36 -9.16 4.40 4.14
C ILE A 36 -10.45 3.60 3.86
N VAL A 37 -10.37 2.62 2.95
CA VAL A 37 -11.52 1.77 2.60
C VAL A 37 -11.55 0.44 3.34
N GLY A 38 -10.48 0.10 4.06
CA GLY A 38 -10.39 -1.09 4.89
C GLY A 38 -9.00 -1.30 5.49
N SER A 39 -8.85 -2.42 6.18
CA SER A 39 -7.57 -2.83 6.78
C SER A 39 -7.38 -4.35 6.66
N THR A 40 -6.14 -4.80 6.59
CA THR A 40 -5.84 -6.24 6.64
C THR A 40 -6.14 -6.79 8.04
N ALA A 41 -6.53 -8.07 8.14
CA ALA A 41 -6.62 -8.75 9.42
C ALA A 41 -5.23 -8.87 10.08
N VAL A 42 -5.19 -9.09 11.39
CA VAL A 42 -3.97 -9.54 12.08
C VAL A 42 -3.99 -11.06 12.08
N LEU A 43 -2.96 -11.69 11.53
CA LEU A 43 -2.87 -13.15 11.47
C LEU A 43 -1.68 -13.63 12.30
N ASP A 44 -1.90 -14.65 13.13
CA ASP A 44 -0.85 -15.29 13.95
C ASP A 44 0.00 -16.31 13.16
N GLY A 45 -0.08 -16.27 11.82
CA GLY A 45 0.60 -17.18 10.91
C GLY A 45 2.09 -16.85 10.72
N PRO A 46 2.89 -17.80 10.22
CA PRO A 46 4.32 -17.59 10.01
C PRO A 46 4.63 -16.64 8.85
N GLY A 47 3.65 -16.34 7.98
CA GLY A 47 3.84 -15.49 6.81
C GLY A 47 3.70 -14.00 7.11
N GLY A 48 3.29 -13.62 8.33
CA GLY A 48 3.28 -12.24 8.80
C GLY A 48 2.52 -11.28 7.87
N ARG A 49 3.12 -10.10 7.60
CA ARG A 49 2.49 -9.05 6.79
C ARG A 49 2.14 -9.50 5.35
N PRO A 50 3.02 -10.19 4.60
CA PRO A 50 2.65 -10.74 3.29
C PRO A 50 1.42 -11.64 3.33
N GLU A 51 1.27 -12.49 4.36
CA GLU A 51 0.11 -13.37 4.52
C GLU A 51 -1.17 -12.58 4.77
N GLU A 52 -1.14 -11.57 5.65
CA GLU A 52 -2.27 -10.68 5.91
C GLU A 52 -2.75 -9.95 4.65
N ILE A 53 -1.80 -9.47 3.82
CA ILE A 53 -2.10 -8.81 2.55
C ILE A 53 -2.71 -9.81 1.55
N CYS A 54 -2.15 -11.01 1.45
CA CYS A 54 -2.67 -12.04 0.55
C CYS A 54 -4.09 -12.45 0.91
N ALA A 55 -4.37 -12.67 2.20
CA ALA A 55 -5.71 -13.00 2.69
C ALA A 55 -6.71 -11.88 2.35
N TRP A 56 -6.33 -10.61 2.57
CA TRP A 56 -7.19 -9.48 2.21
C TRP A 56 -7.48 -9.44 0.70
N LEU A 57 -6.49 -9.70 -0.16
CA LEU A 57 -6.68 -9.75 -1.62
C LEU A 57 -7.58 -10.91 -2.05
N GLU A 58 -7.53 -12.05 -1.35
CA GLU A 58 -8.40 -13.19 -1.61
C GLU A 58 -9.86 -12.89 -1.26
N ASP A 59 -10.10 -12.16 -0.17
CA ASP A 59 -11.43 -11.67 0.21
C ASP A 59 -11.93 -10.52 -0.69
N ASN A 60 -11.05 -9.91 -1.49
CA ASN A 60 -11.34 -8.79 -2.37
C ASN A 60 -11.00 -9.09 -3.84
N PRO A 61 -11.63 -10.10 -4.47
CA PRO A 61 -11.28 -10.55 -5.82
C PRO A 61 -11.53 -9.52 -6.93
N GLY A 62 -12.25 -8.44 -6.64
CA GLY A 62 -12.44 -7.31 -7.56
C GLY A 62 -11.22 -6.39 -7.71
N VAL A 63 -10.20 -6.56 -6.86
CA VAL A 63 -8.94 -5.80 -6.93
C VAL A 63 -8.01 -6.47 -7.92
N SER A 64 -7.92 -5.90 -9.12
CA SER A 64 -7.06 -6.42 -10.20
C SER A 64 -5.64 -5.87 -10.17
N ASN A 65 -5.44 -4.65 -9.66
CA ASN A 65 -4.14 -4.01 -9.55
C ASN A 65 -3.90 -3.57 -8.11
N TRP A 66 -2.72 -3.83 -7.58
CA TRP A 66 -2.37 -3.41 -6.23
C TRP A 66 -0.88 -3.22 -6.06
N ILE A 67 -0.51 -2.36 -5.10
CA ILE A 67 0.86 -2.16 -4.63
C ILE A 67 0.86 -2.12 -3.11
N ALA A 68 1.77 -2.87 -2.49
CA ALA A 68 2.13 -2.75 -1.09
C ALA A 68 3.28 -1.75 -0.94
N VAL A 69 3.17 -0.84 0.03
CA VAL A 69 4.22 0.11 0.39
C VAL A 69 4.53 -0.11 1.87
N ASP A 70 5.75 -0.53 2.18
CA ASP A 70 6.15 -0.97 3.52
C ASP A 70 7.65 -0.79 3.75
N ASP A 71 8.06 -0.54 4.98
CA ASP A 71 9.48 -0.44 5.36
C ASP A 71 10.10 -1.82 5.64
N MET A 72 9.26 -2.77 6.00
CA MET A 72 9.60 -4.18 6.10
C MET A 72 9.83 -4.78 4.72
N ASP A 73 10.81 -5.66 4.61
CA ASP A 73 11.05 -6.40 3.38
C ASP A 73 10.01 -7.51 3.19
N LEU A 74 8.99 -7.25 2.37
CA LEU A 74 7.85 -8.15 2.14
C LEU A 74 8.16 -9.30 1.17
N GLU A 75 9.32 -9.25 0.49
CA GLU A 75 9.75 -10.27 -0.47
C GLU A 75 10.68 -11.33 0.17
N VAL A 76 11.00 -11.17 1.46
CA VAL A 76 11.88 -12.10 2.19
C VAL A 76 11.21 -13.45 2.31
N GLY A 77 11.91 -14.48 1.83
CA GLY A 77 11.48 -15.87 1.91
C GLY A 77 11.20 -16.49 0.54
N GLY A 78 10.75 -17.74 0.58
CA GLY A 78 10.44 -18.54 -0.62
C GLY A 78 9.01 -19.06 -0.65
N ASP A 79 8.17 -18.66 0.31
CA ASP A 79 6.79 -19.10 0.38
C ASP A 79 5.91 -18.46 -0.71
N ALA A 80 4.62 -18.80 -0.71
CA ALA A 80 3.69 -18.28 -1.70
C ALA A 80 3.37 -16.79 -1.49
N PHE A 81 3.38 -16.32 -0.24
CA PHE A 81 3.03 -14.95 0.12
C PHE A 81 4.11 -13.97 -0.34
N ALA A 82 5.38 -14.24 0.01
CA ALA A 82 6.52 -13.44 -0.44
C ALA A 82 6.65 -13.42 -1.97
N ARG A 83 6.38 -14.54 -2.64
CA ARG A 83 6.36 -14.59 -4.11
C ARG A 83 5.27 -13.71 -4.73
N ARG A 84 4.11 -13.59 -4.09
CA ARG A 84 3.00 -12.75 -4.55
C ARG A 84 3.29 -11.25 -4.41
N MET A 85 4.20 -10.87 -3.51
CA MET A 85 4.65 -9.47 -3.37
C MET A 85 5.53 -9.00 -4.52
N ARG A 86 6.14 -9.94 -5.27
CA ARG A 86 7.10 -9.60 -6.33
C ARG A 86 6.46 -8.82 -7.46
N GLY A 87 7.03 -7.65 -7.76
CA GLY A 87 6.48 -6.72 -8.74
C GLY A 87 5.26 -5.94 -8.25
N HIS A 88 4.86 -6.11 -6.99
CA HIS A 88 3.75 -5.42 -6.33
C HIS A 88 4.18 -4.71 -5.03
N PHE A 89 5.48 -4.52 -4.82
CA PHE A 89 6.01 -3.99 -3.56
C PHE A 89 6.97 -2.83 -3.82
N VAL A 90 6.80 -1.74 -3.06
CA VAL A 90 7.76 -0.65 -2.95
C VAL A 90 8.22 -0.58 -1.49
N ARG A 91 9.52 -0.78 -1.29
CA ARG A 91 10.12 -0.71 0.04
C ARG A 91 10.49 0.73 0.37
N THR A 92 10.05 1.21 1.52
CA THR A 92 10.45 2.53 2.05
C THR A 92 11.56 2.39 3.09
N ASP A 93 12.28 3.47 3.34
CA ASP A 93 13.15 3.57 4.51
C ASP A 93 12.31 3.89 5.76
N LYS A 94 12.54 3.19 6.87
CA LYS A 94 11.75 3.35 8.11
C LYS A 94 11.99 4.70 8.82
N ASP A 95 13.14 5.32 8.60
CA ASP A 95 13.57 6.56 9.25
C ASP A 95 13.24 7.78 8.38
N VAL A 96 13.09 7.60 7.06
CA VAL A 96 12.69 8.64 6.10
C VAL A 96 11.19 8.62 5.79
N GLY A 97 10.59 7.43 5.74
CA GLY A 97 9.21 7.23 5.28
C GLY A 97 9.10 7.19 3.75
N LEU A 98 7.89 7.42 3.24
CA LEU A 98 7.60 7.44 1.80
C LEU A 98 8.11 8.74 1.17
N THR A 99 9.01 8.62 0.20
CA THR A 99 9.54 9.71 -0.62
C THR A 99 8.68 9.96 -1.87
N ALA A 100 8.89 11.10 -2.53
CA ALA A 100 8.21 11.42 -3.79
C ALA A 100 8.58 10.41 -4.90
N GLU A 101 9.84 10.01 -4.97
CA GLU A 101 10.35 9.05 -5.96
C GLU A 101 9.71 7.66 -5.77
N GLU A 102 9.57 7.20 -4.53
CA GLU A 102 8.89 5.94 -4.20
C GLU A 102 7.38 6.02 -4.48
N ALA A 103 6.75 7.19 -4.24
CA ALA A 103 5.35 7.40 -4.56
C ALA A 103 5.11 7.36 -6.08
N ASP A 104 5.96 8.00 -6.87
CA ASP A 104 5.91 7.95 -8.34
C ASP A 104 6.13 6.54 -8.87
N LEU A 105 7.08 5.80 -8.28
CA LEU A 105 7.30 4.39 -8.61
C LEU A 105 6.04 3.56 -8.32
N ALA A 106 5.44 3.71 -7.14
CA ALA A 106 4.22 2.99 -6.77
C ALA A 106 3.07 3.29 -7.75
N ILE A 107 2.90 4.55 -8.14
CA ILE A 107 1.88 4.98 -9.13
C ILE A 107 2.16 4.34 -10.50
N ALA A 108 3.41 4.34 -10.95
CA ALA A 108 3.80 3.74 -12.23
C ALA A 108 3.56 2.22 -12.24
N MET A 109 3.92 1.52 -11.17
CA MET A 109 3.69 0.08 -11.03
C MET A 109 2.19 -0.23 -11.04
N LEU A 110 1.38 0.56 -10.32
CA LEU A 110 -0.07 0.39 -10.25
C LEU A 110 -0.74 0.62 -11.62
N ALA A 111 -0.32 1.64 -12.37
CA ALA A 111 -0.84 1.94 -13.70
C ALA A 111 -0.52 0.86 -14.74
N SER A 112 0.60 0.15 -14.57
CA SER A 112 1.02 -0.93 -15.48
C SER A 112 0.35 -2.29 -15.22
N GLY A 113 -0.42 -2.44 -14.13
CA GLY A 113 -1.01 -3.71 -13.70
C GLY A 113 0.01 -4.74 -13.18
N ALA A 114 1.21 -4.26 -12.82
CA ALA A 114 2.45 -4.98 -12.49
C ALA A 114 3.04 -5.84 -13.64
N ALA A 115 4.29 -5.68 -14.10
CA ALA A 115 5.45 -4.90 -13.62
C ALA A 115 6.45 -4.60 -14.76
N PRO A 116 7.54 -3.83 -14.53
CA PRO A 116 8.84 -4.13 -15.14
C PRO A 116 9.79 -4.72 -14.08
N THR A 117 10.14 -5.99 -14.26
CA THR A 117 11.21 -6.70 -13.54
C THR A 117 12.59 -6.11 -13.91
N PRO A 118 13.62 -6.15 -13.04
CA PRO A 118 15.00 -5.93 -13.49
C PRO A 118 15.36 -6.96 -14.56
N ALA A 119 16.09 -6.51 -15.59
CA ALA A 119 16.37 -7.26 -16.82
C ALA A 119 17.00 -8.65 -16.57
N HIS A 120 16.19 -9.73 -16.48
CA HIS A 120 16.65 -11.08 -16.82
C HIS A 120 15.57 -12.19 -16.99
N ALA A 121 14.30 -11.89 -17.32
CA ALA A 121 13.31 -12.96 -17.52
C ALA A 121 12.42 -12.75 -18.75
N LEU A 122 12.77 -13.45 -19.83
CA LEU A 122 11.92 -13.73 -20.98
C LEU A 122 10.86 -14.78 -20.59
N GLY A 123 9.60 -14.54 -20.95
CA GLY A 123 8.68 -15.64 -21.28
C GLY A 123 7.22 -15.53 -20.84
N HIS A 124 6.37 -15.29 -21.84
CA HIS A 124 5.00 -15.79 -22.02
C HIS A 124 3.78 -15.06 -21.40
N LEU A 125 2.99 -14.52 -22.34
CA LEU A 125 1.62 -14.01 -22.28
C LEU A 125 0.58 -15.09 -21.94
N VAL A 126 -0.44 -14.73 -21.16
CA VAL A 126 -1.85 -15.14 -21.40
C VAL A 126 -2.78 -14.02 -20.95
N GLN A 127 -3.64 -13.55 -21.86
CA GLN A 127 -4.84 -12.76 -21.54
C GLN A 127 -6.08 -13.65 -21.63
N SER A 128 -7.06 -13.44 -20.77
CA SER A 128 -8.46 -13.82 -21.02
C SER A 128 -9.43 -12.87 -20.29
N PRO A 129 -10.64 -12.64 -20.83
CA PRO A 129 -11.42 -11.45 -20.50
C PRO A 129 -12.69 -11.71 -19.65
N LEU A 130 -13.17 -10.59 -19.10
CA LEU A 130 -14.57 -10.22 -18.81
C LEU A 130 -15.24 -10.71 -17.51
N GLY A 131 -15.60 -9.74 -16.67
CA GLY A 131 -16.58 -9.89 -15.59
C GLY A 131 -16.79 -8.57 -14.85
N THR A 132 -17.96 -7.95 -15.04
CA THR A 132 -18.38 -6.72 -14.36
C THR A 132 -18.58 -6.94 -12.86
N ALA A 133 -17.62 -6.52 -12.06
CA ALA A 133 -17.84 -6.15 -10.66
C ALA A 133 -17.61 -4.65 -10.56
N GLN A 134 -18.51 -3.92 -9.88
CA GLN A 134 -18.16 -2.61 -9.33
C GLN A 134 -17.14 -2.84 -8.21
N GLY A 135 -15.92 -3.21 -8.61
CA GLY A 135 -14.77 -3.42 -7.77
C GLY A 135 -13.88 -2.19 -7.87
N VAL A 136 -13.26 -1.83 -6.76
CA VAL A 136 -12.21 -0.82 -6.75
C VAL A 136 -11.07 -1.40 -7.59
N GLY A 137 -10.94 -0.96 -8.84
CA GLY A 137 -10.05 -1.60 -9.83
C GLY A 137 -8.56 -1.50 -9.47
N SER A 138 -8.20 -0.66 -8.50
CA SER A 138 -6.82 -0.47 -8.05
C SER A 138 -6.76 -0.05 -6.59
N VAL A 139 -5.85 -0.65 -5.82
CA VAL A 139 -5.67 -0.37 -4.38
C VAL A 139 -4.19 -0.20 -4.05
N ILE A 140 -3.89 0.68 -3.10
CA ILE A 140 -2.58 0.75 -2.46
C ILE A 140 -2.74 0.29 -1.02
N LEU A 141 -1.99 -0.75 -0.65
CA LEU A 141 -1.89 -1.22 0.70
C LEU A 141 -0.73 -0.49 1.36
N PHE A 142 -1.06 0.41 2.29
CA PHE A 142 -0.13 1.39 2.82
C PHE A 142 0.26 1.04 4.26
N CYS A 143 1.56 1.01 4.53
CA CYS A 143 2.12 0.98 5.87
C CYS A 143 2.70 2.36 6.21
N VAL A 144 2.30 2.92 7.36
CA VAL A 144 2.95 4.09 7.95
C VAL A 144 3.79 3.58 9.12
N HIS A 145 5.11 3.61 8.97
CA HIS A 145 6.01 3.57 10.13
C HIS A 145 6.50 5.01 10.35
N ALA A 146 6.04 5.64 11.43
CA ALA A 146 6.60 6.90 11.89
C ALA A 146 7.23 6.64 13.26
N PRO A 147 8.50 6.20 13.33
CA PRO A 147 9.15 5.95 14.62
C PRO A 147 9.49 7.24 15.38
N SER A 148 9.21 8.43 14.83
CA SER A 148 9.65 9.70 15.44
C SER A 148 8.67 10.88 15.30
N VAL A 149 7.48 10.68 14.76
CA VAL A 149 6.48 11.75 14.70
C VAL A 149 5.50 11.58 15.86
N ASP A 150 5.71 12.36 16.92
CA ASP A 150 4.70 12.51 17.99
C ASP A 150 3.53 13.34 17.44
N LEU A 151 2.72 12.71 16.58
CA LEU A 151 1.57 13.35 15.94
C LEU A 151 0.51 13.80 16.96
N LEU A 152 0.52 13.22 18.16
CA LEU A 152 -0.33 13.62 19.28
C LEU A 152 0.12 14.96 19.89
N GLY A 153 1.41 15.31 19.77
CA GLY A 153 1.97 16.59 20.15
C GLY A 153 1.94 17.68 19.07
N MET A 154 1.59 17.33 17.83
CA MET A 154 1.58 18.29 16.70
C MET A 154 0.28 19.06 16.60
N SER A 155 0.40 20.39 16.48
CA SER A 155 -0.69 21.31 16.18
C SER A 155 -1.39 20.90 14.87
N PRO A 156 -2.72 21.10 14.71
CA PRO A 156 -3.43 20.83 13.46
C PRO A 156 -2.78 21.45 12.22
N GLU A 157 -2.09 22.58 12.37
CA GLU A 157 -1.37 23.26 11.28
C GLU A 157 -0.05 22.58 10.88
N ASP A 158 0.61 21.88 11.81
CA ASP A 158 1.86 21.15 11.55
C ASP A 158 1.62 19.77 10.93
N ARG A 159 0.40 19.23 11.07
CA ARG A 159 0.00 17.93 10.50
C ARG A 159 -0.05 17.91 8.96
N GLY A 160 -0.12 19.09 8.32
CA GLY A 160 -0.15 19.24 6.87
C GLY A 160 1.20 19.32 6.18
N VAL A 161 2.31 19.50 6.93
CA VAL A 161 3.64 19.86 6.38
C VAL A 161 4.53 18.64 6.11
N VAL A 162 4.26 17.49 6.76
CA VAL A 162 5.18 16.33 6.71
C VAL A 162 5.02 15.46 5.46
N VAL A 163 3.98 15.66 4.64
CA VAL A 163 3.81 14.85 3.43
C VAL A 163 3.35 15.73 2.26
N ASP A 164 4.26 16.55 1.76
CA ASP A 164 4.08 17.22 0.48
C ASP A 164 4.32 16.20 -0.65
N PHE A 165 3.26 15.83 -1.35
CA PHE A 165 3.29 14.97 -2.55
C PHE A 165 3.29 15.79 -3.85
N SER A 166 3.66 17.08 -3.80
CA SER A 166 3.60 17.98 -4.93
C SER A 166 5.00 18.30 -5.45
N ALA A 167 5.32 17.78 -6.62
CA ALA A 167 6.19 18.45 -7.57
C ALA A 167 5.41 18.61 -8.89
#